data_AF-A0A954AYA1-F1
#
_entry.id   AF-A0A954AYA1-F1
#
_cell.length_a   1.000
_cell.length_b   1.000
_cell.length_c   1.000
_cell.angle_alpha   90.00
_cell.angle_beta   90.00
_cell.angle_gamma   90.00
#
_symmetry.space_group_name_H-M   'P 1'
#
loop_
_entity.id
_entity.type
_entity.pdbx_description
1 polymer ?
#
loop_
_entity_poly.entity_id
_entity_poly.type
_entity_poly.pdbx_seq_one_letter_code
_entity_poly.pdbx_strand_id
1 'polypeptide(L)'
;MHHTIPGGDRLDRRVFFPSLAVITAVVAPLLLFPEAGPAAVNAAFAFATGKFGWLYLAAGIAAVVFLIGLAVSRFGNVRLGGPDDALEFSYFGWVAMILCAGIGIAIVNWAWVEPI
;
A
#
# COMPACT_ATOMS: atom_id res chain seq x y z
N MET A 1 -28.89 -10.02 -5.23
CA MET A 1 -28.84 -9.92 -6.70
C MET A 1 -27.37 -10.12 -7.10
N HIS A 2 -27.01 -11.34 -7.52
CA HIS A 2 -25.65 -11.67 -7.95
C HIS A 2 -25.42 -11.08 -9.34
N HIS A 3 -24.62 -10.02 -9.44
CA HIS A 3 -24.04 -9.61 -10.71
C HIS A 3 -22.99 -10.67 -11.11
N THR A 4 -23.40 -11.67 -11.89
CA THR A 4 -22.46 -12.52 -12.62
C THR A 4 -21.85 -11.69 -13.73
N ILE A 5 -20.60 -11.25 -13.54
CA ILE A 5 -19.81 -10.58 -14.57
C ILE A 5 -19.64 -11.55 -15.76
N PRO A 6 -20.15 -11.22 -16.96
CA PRO A 6 -19.93 -12.03 -18.15
C PRO A 6 -18.59 -11.61 -18.76
N GLY A 7 -17.55 -12.40 -18.51
CA GLY A 7 -16.21 -12.19 -19.08
C GLY A 7 -15.17 -12.91 -18.23
N GLY A 8 -14.79 -14.12 -18.65
CA GLY A 8 -13.94 -15.02 -17.87
C GLY A 8 -12.62 -14.41 -17.42
N ASP A 9 -12.09 -14.99 -16.34
CA ASP A 9 -10.80 -14.72 -15.70
C ASP A 9 -9.64 -14.85 -16.68
N ARG A 10 -9.51 -13.88 -17.59
CA ARG A 10 -8.42 -13.82 -18.56
C ARG A 10 -7.31 -13.00 -17.95
N LEU A 11 -6.15 -13.63 -17.80
CA LEU A 11 -4.92 -12.95 -17.46
C LEU A 11 -4.72 -11.74 -18.38
N ASP A 12 -4.71 -10.53 -17.81
CA ASP A 12 -4.36 -9.33 -18.55
C ASP A 12 -2.86 -9.37 -18.87
N ARG A 13 -2.55 -9.92 -20.05
CA ARG A 13 -1.19 -10.06 -20.54
C ARG A 13 -0.44 -8.72 -20.61
N ARG A 14 -1.15 -7.61 -20.78
CA ARG A 14 -0.52 -6.29 -20.88
C ARG A 14 0.00 -5.79 -19.53
N VAL A 15 -0.59 -6.24 -18.42
CA VAL A 15 -0.13 -5.90 -17.07
C VAL A 15 0.80 -6.99 -16.54
N PHE A 16 0.44 -8.26 -16.75
CA PHE A 16 1.16 -9.39 -16.16
C PHE A 16 2.61 -9.51 -16.64
N PHE A 17 2.86 -9.48 -17.96
CA PHE A 17 4.20 -9.70 -18.50
C PHE A 17 5.18 -8.57 -18.15
N PRO A 18 4.79 -7.27 -18.24
CA PRO A 18 5.66 -6.20 -17.80
C PRO A 18 5.97 -6.25 -16.30
N SER A 19 4.97 -6.49 -15.45
CA SER A 19 5.22 -6.62 -14.00
C SER A 19 6.14 -7.78 -13.67
N LEU A 20 5.95 -8.94 -14.30
CA LEU A 20 6.84 -10.10 -14.13
C LEU A 20 8.26 -9.80 -14.61
N ALA A 21 8.40 -9.19 -15.79
CA ALA A 21 9.71 -8.85 -16.34
C ALA A 21 10.48 -7.88 -15.42
N VAL A 22 9.80 -6.86 -14.88
CA VAL A 22 10.42 -5.90 -13.94
C VAL A 22 10.84 -6.58 -12.65
N ILE A 23 9.97 -7.41 -12.06
CA ILE A 23 10.30 -8.13 -10.82
C ILE A 23 11.49 -9.06 -11.05
N THR A 24 11.49 -9.85 -12.12
CA THR A 24 12.59 -10.76 -12.44
C THR A 24 13.88 -9.98 -12.73
N ALA A 25 13.82 -8.86 -13.43
CA ALA A 25 14.99 -8.03 -13.73
C ALA A 25 15.62 -7.42 -12.47
N VAL A 26 14.83 -7.13 -11.44
CA VAL A 26 15.35 -6.63 -10.15
C VAL A 26 15.88 -7.77 -9.28
N VAL A 27 15.12 -8.87 -9.17
CA VAL A 27 15.44 -9.98 -8.26
C VAL A 27 16.60 -10.85 -8.77
N ALA A 28 16.68 -11.12 -10.07
CA ALA A 28 17.71 -12.02 -10.61
C ALA A 28 19.15 -11.53 -10.34
N PRO A 29 19.51 -10.25 -10.55
CA PRO A 29 20.84 -9.74 -10.20
C PRO A 29 21.15 -9.82 -8.70
N LEU A 30 20.15 -9.57 -7.84
CA LEU A 30 20.29 -9.66 -6.38
C LEU A 30 20.63 -11.10 -5.93
N LEU A 31 20.05 -12.11 -6.60
CA LEU A 31 20.34 -13.51 -6.31
C LEU A 31 21.69 -13.98 -6.88
N LEU A 32 22.07 -13.48 -8.06
CA LEU A 32 23.32 -13.88 -8.73
C LEU A 32 24.57 -13.21 -8.13
N PHE A 33 24.43 -12.02 -7.53
CA PHE A 33 25.54 -11.25 -6.95
C PHE A 33 25.27 -10.84 -5.50
N PRO A 34 25.30 -11.79 -4.54
CA PRO A 34 24.92 -11.53 -3.15
C PRO A 34 25.86 -10.57 -2.42
N GLU A 35 27.14 -10.49 -2.81
CA GLU A 35 28.13 -9.59 -2.19
C GLU A 35 27.98 -8.13 -2.67
N ALA A 36 27.65 -7.94 -3.96
CA ALA A 36 27.50 -6.61 -4.56
C ALA A 36 26.07 -6.05 -4.46
N GLY A 37 25.08 -6.93 -4.32
CA GLY A 37 23.66 -6.57 -4.22
C GLY A 37 23.35 -5.57 -3.10
N PRO A 38 23.76 -5.83 -1.84
CA PRO A 38 23.54 -4.91 -0.73
C PRO A 38 24.15 -3.52 -0.97
N ALA A 39 25.35 -3.45 -1.55
CA ALA A 39 26.00 -2.18 -1.87
C ALA A 39 25.18 -1.36 -2.89
N ALA A 40 24.69 -2.01 -3.94
CA ALA A 40 23.86 -1.35 -4.96
C ALA A 40 22.51 -0.88 -4.38
N VAL A 41 21.84 -1.72 -3.58
CA VAL A 41 20.56 -1.38 -2.92
C VAL A 41 20.75 -0.21 -1.95
N ASN A 42 21.81 -0.23 -1.14
CA ASN A 42 22.09 0.85 -0.20
C ASN A 42 22.42 2.17 -0.93
N ALA A 43 23.14 2.12 -2.04
CA ALA A 43 23.42 3.31 -2.84
C ALA A 43 22.11 3.91 -3.42
N ALA A 44 21.21 3.06 -3.93
CA ALA A 44 19.91 3.48 -4.41
C ALA A 44 19.02 4.05 -3.27
N PHE A 45 19.02 3.41 -2.11
CA PHE A 45 18.30 3.86 -0.92
C PHE A 45 18.83 5.22 -0.43
N ALA A 46 20.15 5.39 -0.34
CA ALA A 46 20.77 6.65 0.07
C ALA A 46 20.48 7.77 -0.93
N PHE A 47 20.47 7.47 -2.23
CA PHE A 47 20.07 8.42 -3.25
C PHE A 47 18.61 8.84 -3.11
N ALA A 48 17.69 7.87 -2.97
CA ALA A 48 16.27 8.12 -2.83
C ALA A 48 15.95 8.94 -1.57
N THR A 49 16.47 8.53 -0.42
CA THR A 49 16.24 9.22 0.86
C THR A 49 16.96 10.57 0.94
N GLY A 50 18.17 10.69 0.38
CA GLY A 50 18.94 11.94 0.39
C GLY A 50 18.36 13.04 -0.50
N LYS A 51 17.76 12.69 -1.65
CA LYS A 51 17.20 13.68 -2.59
C LYS A 51 15.68 13.85 -2.47
N PHE A 52 14.95 12.76 -2.22
CA PHE A 52 13.49 12.75 -2.17
C PHE A 52 12.91 12.62 -0.76
N GLY A 53 13.75 12.59 0.29
CA GLY A 53 13.29 12.49 1.68
C GLY A 53 12.33 13.62 2.08
N TRP A 54 12.61 14.85 1.67
CA TRP A 54 11.71 15.98 1.94
C TRP A 54 10.34 15.81 1.27
N LEU A 55 10.31 15.28 0.03
CA LEU A 55 9.08 15.04 -0.72
C LEU A 55 8.28 13.91 -0.07
N TYR A 56 8.97 12.86 0.37
CA TYR A 56 8.37 11.75 1.12
C TYR A 56 7.66 12.25 2.39
N LEU A 57 8.35 13.05 3.20
CA LEU A 57 7.78 13.62 4.44
C LEU A 57 6.62 14.60 4.13
N ALA A 58 6.80 15.48 3.15
CA ALA A 58 5.78 16.43 2.75
C ALA A 58 4.52 15.73 2.22
N ALA A 59 4.66 14.68 1.41
CA ALA A 59 3.55 13.89 0.90
C ALA A 59 2.81 13.15 2.03
N GLY A 60 3.53 12.58 3.00
CA GLY A 60 2.93 11.95 4.17
C GLY A 60 2.10 12.93 5.00
N ILE A 61 2.67 14.09 5.33
CA ILE A 61 1.96 15.14 6.07
C ILE A 61 0.76 15.65 5.25
N ALA A 62 0.94 15.88 3.96
CA ALA A 62 -0.14 16.33 3.07
C ALA A 62 -1.29 15.32 3.00
N ALA A 63 -1.00 14.02 2.93
CA ALA A 63 -2.01 12.96 2.95
C ALA A 63 -2.80 12.97 4.27
N VAL A 64 -2.12 13.09 5.42
CA VAL A 64 -2.78 13.16 6.74
C VAL A 64 -3.66 14.40 6.84
N VAL A 65 -3.13 15.58 6.49
CA VAL A 65 -3.89 16.84 6.49
C VAL A 65 -5.09 16.75 5.53
N PHE A 66 -4.91 16.17 4.35
CA PHE A 66 -5.97 15.97 3.38
C PHE A 66 -7.08 15.06 3.90
N LEU A 67 -6.72 13.91 4.51
CA LEU A 67 -7.71 12.97 5.08
C LEU A 67 -8.46 13.59 6.27
N ILE A 68 -7.77 14.29 7.17
CA ILE A 68 -8.41 15.04 8.26
C ILE A 68 -9.34 16.10 7.69
N GLY A 69 -8.87 16.85 6.69
CA GLY A 69 -9.67 17.85 5.97
C GLY A 69 -10.93 17.25 5.36
N LEU A 70 -10.84 16.09 4.71
CA LEU A 70 -12.00 15.37 4.19
C LEU A 70 -12.97 14.97 5.31
N ALA A 71 -12.46 14.41 6.40
CA ALA A 71 -13.26 13.95 7.53
C ALA A 71 -14.07 15.07 8.21
N VAL A 72 -13.49 16.26 8.38
CA VAL A 72 -14.19 17.41 8.99
C VAL A 72 -15.01 18.24 8.01
N SER A 73 -14.74 18.10 6.71
CA SER A 73 -15.49 18.82 5.66
C SER A 73 -16.86 18.20 5.41
N ARG A 74 -17.68 18.90 4.61
CA ARG A 74 -18.95 18.37 4.06
C ARG A 74 -18.81 17.02 3.35
N PHE A 75 -17.62 16.67 2.85
CA PHE A 75 -17.37 15.41 2.17
C PHE A 75 -17.32 14.21 3.12
N GLY A 76 -17.04 14.42 4.41
CA GLY A 76 -17.07 13.35 5.42
C GLY A 76 -18.46 12.80 5.70
N ASN A 77 -19.51 13.56 5.39
CA ASN A 77 -20.91 13.12 5.54
C ASN A 77 -21.43 12.33 4.32
N VAL A 78 -20.65 12.23 3.24
CA VAL A 78 -21.05 11.50 2.04
C VAL A 78 -20.90 10.00 2.30
N ARG A 79 -22.01 9.27 2.17
CA ARG A 79 -22.00 7.80 2.25
C ARG A 79 -21.43 7.21 0.97
N LEU A 80 -20.47 6.30 1.10
CA LEU A 80 -19.88 5.55 -0.02
C LEU A 80 -20.78 4.36 -0.36
N GLY A 81 -21.83 4.63 -1.15
CA GLY A 81 -22.85 3.65 -1.51
C GLY A 81 -24.11 4.35 -2.01
N GLY A 82 -25.20 3.61 -2.14
CA GLY A 82 -26.53 4.18 -2.34
C GLY A 82 -26.99 5.03 -1.14
N PRO A 83 -27.90 6.01 -1.33
CA PRO A 83 -28.43 6.83 -0.24
C PRO A 83 -29.05 6.01 0.90
N ASP A 84 -29.67 4.88 0.52
CA ASP A 84 -30.41 3.98 1.41
C ASP A 84 -29.65 2.67 1.71
N ASP A 85 -28.38 2.56 1.29
CA ASP A 85 -27.60 1.35 1.56
C ASP A 85 -27.33 1.21 3.07
N ALA A 86 -27.67 0.03 3.60
CA ALA A 86 -27.38 -0.34 4.96
C ALA A 86 -25.90 -0.72 5.12
N LEU A 87 -25.39 -0.65 6.36
CA LEU A 87 -24.05 -1.13 6.68
C LEU A 87 -23.96 -2.65 6.40
N GLU A 88 -23.01 -3.05 5.55
CA GLU A 88 -22.77 -4.46 5.23
C GLU A 88 -22.16 -5.22 6.43
N PHE A 89 -21.38 -4.52 7.25
CA PHE A 89 -20.73 -5.05 8.45
C PHE A 89 -21.15 -4.28 9.69
N SER A 90 -21.20 -4.96 10.84
CA SER A 90 -21.39 -4.29 12.13
C SER A 90 -20.21 -3.36 12.43
N TYR A 91 -20.42 -2.31 13.22
CA TYR A 91 -19.34 -1.38 13.59
C TYR A 91 -18.12 -2.09 14.20
N PHE A 92 -18.35 -3.08 15.05
CA PHE A 92 -17.26 -3.87 15.63
C PHE A 92 -16.52 -4.69 14.58
N GLY A 93 -17.26 -5.36 13.68
CA GLY A 93 -16.67 -6.11 12.56
C GLY A 93 -15.86 -5.21 11.63
N TRP A 94 -16.36 -4.02 11.32
CA TRP A 94 -15.67 -3.04 10.48
C TRP A 94 -14.37 -2.53 11.11
N VAL A 95 -14.38 -2.18 12.41
CA VAL A 95 -13.14 -1.78 13.13
C VAL A 95 -12.13 -2.92 13.14
N ALA A 96 -12.58 -4.15 13.39
CA ALA A 96 -11.71 -5.33 13.38
C ALA A 96 -11.07 -5.54 11.99
N MET A 97 -11.83 -5.36 10.90
CA MET A 97 -11.31 -5.46 9.54
C MET A 97 -10.24 -4.42 9.24
N ILE A 98 -10.44 -3.16 9.64
CA ILE A 98 -9.43 -2.10 9.47
C ILE A 98 -8.16 -2.43 10.25
N LEU A 99 -8.31 -2.95 11.47
CA LEU A 99 -7.18 -3.36 12.29
C LEU A 99 -6.40 -4.50 11.64
N CYS A 100 -7.09 -5.54 11.13
CA CYS A 100 -6.45 -6.66 10.43
C CYS A 100 -5.80 -6.24 9.11
N ALA A 101 -6.40 -5.29 8.38
CA ALA A 101 -5.82 -4.76 7.15
C ALA A 101 -4.60 -3.87 7.41
N GLY A 102 -4.59 -3.14 8.52
CA GLY A 102 -3.52 -2.20 8.88
C GLY A 102 -2.34 -2.82 9.64
N ILE A 103 -2.58 -3.82 10.49
CA ILE A 103 -1.54 -4.46 11.29
C ILE A 103 -0.88 -5.59 10.49
N GLY A 104 0.24 -5.27 9.83
CA GLY A 104 1.08 -6.25 9.12
C GLY A 104 2.26 -6.77 9.94
N ILE A 105 3.03 -7.71 9.34
CA ILE A 105 4.27 -8.24 9.92
C ILE A 105 5.30 -7.16 10.25
N ALA A 106 5.27 -6.04 9.52
CA ALA A 106 6.18 -4.92 9.72
C ALA A 106 6.07 -4.34 11.14
N ILE A 107 4.86 -4.13 11.67
CA ILE A 107 4.67 -3.54 13.00
C ILE A 107 5.22 -4.48 14.09
N VAL A 108 5.04 -5.80 13.95
CA VAL A 108 5.59 -6.77 14.91
C VAL A 108 7.11 -6.76 14.90
N ASN A 109 7.73 -6.71 13.72
CA ASN A 109 9.18 -6.66 13.61
C ASN A 109 9.76 -5.36 14.20
N TRP A 110 9.20 -4.21 13.81
CA TRP A 110 9.68 -2.91 14.30
C TRP A 110 9.36 -2.67 15.77
N ALA A 111 8.26 -3.22 16.32
CA ALA A 111 7.97 -3.14 17.75
C ALA A 111 9.04 -3.82 18.62
N TRP A 112 9.74 -4.83 18.10
CA TRP A 112 10.89 -5.44 18.78
C TRP A 112 12.21 -4.71 18.48
N VAL A 113 12.40 -4.27 17.24
CA VAL A 113 13.68 -3.69 16.76
C VAL A 113 13.86 -2.22 17.13
N GLU A 114 12.80 -1.43 17.23
CA GLU A 114 12.89 0.01 17.50
C GLU A 114 13.26 0.35 18.97
N PRO A 115 12.81 -0.40 19.99
CA PRO A 115 13.16 -0.10 21.38
C PRO A 115 14.58 -0.50 21.80
N ILE A 116 15.27 -1.34 21.03
CA ILE A 116 16.64 -1.82 21.31
C ILE A 116 17.69 -0.87 20.74
#